data_AF-A0A1G8CHI2-F1
#
_entry.id   AF-A0A1G8CHI2-F1
#
_cell.length_a   1.000
_cell.length_b   1.000
_cell.length_c   1.000
_cell.angle_alpha   90.00
_cell.angle_beta   90.00
_cell.angle_gamma   90.00
#
_symmetry.space_group_name_H-M   'P 1'
#
loop_
_entity.id
_entity.type
_entity.pdbx_description
1 polymer ?
#
loop_
_entity_poly.entity_id
_entity_poly.type
_entity_poly.pdbx_seq_one_letter_code
_entity_poly.pdbx_strand_id
1 'polypeptide(L)'
;MEQRISVKKTITAYRDGQFQDAEDDIVSEVPLTIFVNKEEFATMVCSPQHYQEMVVGFLASEGVILFINEISTIEIDEDKGFAYVELNKKLTKDQSFYSKRVINSCCGKSRQFYFQNDAVISKTSMSTASLTAEQCIHLMKQMQQNSQVFKKTGGVHNAAICTPDHIIIDRADIGRHNALDKLYGYCLVHNIAIKDKILVFSGRLSSEVLTKASKIGVGLVLSKSAPTDLAIKLAEDLNITAVGFIRGSSFNVYSHKFRIKKMKKEKCPMSSCSIDHTKESVIEKLKSQKPFLPSSVYQSCNTLLADHPSQSTLNELFHLLKKYDLKDEAERLERDEKMKALAE
;
A
#
# COMPACT_ATOMS: atom_id res chain seq x y z
N MET A 1 27.10 17.10 2.04
CA MET A 1 27.06 16.52 3.41
C MET A 1 25.76 15.76 3.52
N GLU A 2 25.77 14.46 3.83
CA GLU A 2 24.53 13.71 4.10
C GLU A 2 23.89 14.26 5.38
N GLN A 3 22.86 15.10 5.25
CA GLN A 3 22.06 15.53 6.39
C GLN A 3 21.33 14.31 6.95
N ARG A 4 21.74 13.95 8.18
CA ARG A 4 21.13 12.83 8.90
C ARG A 4 19.77 13.29 9.40
N ILE A 5 18.71 12.68 8.85
CA ILE A 5 17.32 12.80 9.30
C ILE A 5 17.12 12.47 10.79
N SER A 6 18.13 11.93 11.48
CA SER A 6 18.14 11.74 12.92
C SER A 6 19.45 12.20 13.56
N VAL A 7 19.37 12.62 14.81
CA VAL A 7 20.48 12.99 15.69
C VAL A 7 20.50 12.08 16.91
N LYS A 8 21.69 11.73 17.37
CA LYS A 8 21.85 11.02 18.64
C LYS A 8 21.83 12.00 19.80
N LYS A 9 21.09 11.66 20.86
CA LYS A 9 21.08 12.43 22.12
C LYS A 9 21.26 11.49 23.30
N THR A 10 22.01 11.96 24.29
CA THR A 10 22.02 11.33 25.62
C THR A 10 20.68 11.62 26.30
N ILE A 11 20.00 10.58 26.75
CA ILE A 11 18.71 10.63 27.44
C ILE A 11 18.78 9.79 28.72
N THR A 12 17.86 10.02 29.63
CA THR A 12 17.66 9.17 30.81
C THR A 12 16.50 8.22 30.54
N ALA A 13 16.79 6.92 30.45
CA ALA A 13 15.81 5.86 30.24
C ALA A 13 15.40 5.22 31.58
N TYR A 14 14.13 4.84 31.71
CA TYR A 14 13.66 4.00 32.81
C TYR A 14 13.49 2.56 32.33
N ARG A 15 14.31 1.64 32.84
CA ARG A 15 14.31 0.21 32.47
C ARG A 15 14.50 -0.62 33.74
N ASP A 16 13.76 -1.73 33.84
CA ASP A 16 13.87 -2.68 34.95
C ASP A 16 13.79 -2.04 36.35
N GLY A 17 12.96 -0.99 36.49
CA GLY A 17 12.74 -0.30 37.76
C GLY A 17 13.75 0.81 38.10
N GLN A 18 14.69 1.12 37.21
CA GLN A 18 15.77 2.08 37.48
C GLN A 18 15.94 3.11 36.36
N PHE A 19 16.39 4.31 36.72
CA PHE A 19 16.84 5.31 35.75
C PHE A 19 18.30 5.08 35.37
N GLN A 20 18.60 5.14 34.08
CA GLN A 20 19.95 4.99 33.52
C GLN A 20 20.15 5.94 32.34
N ASP A 21 21.37 6.45 32.15
CA ASP A 21 21.71 7.18 30.94
C ASP A 21 21.83 6.22 29.75
N ALA A 22 21.36 6.67 28.59
CA ALA A 22 21.41 5.95 27.33
C ALA A 22 21.56 6.92 26.15
N GLU A 23 21.95 6.41 24.99
CA GLU A 23 21.80 7.14 23.72
C GLU A 23 20.50 6.73 23.04
N ASP A 24 19.83 7.70 22.42
CA ASP A 24 18.67 7.46 21.57
C ASP A 24 18.78 8.23 20.25
N ASP A 25 18.21 7.65 19.19
CA ASP A 25 18.13 8.25 17.86
C ASP A 25 16.83 9.07 17.77
N ILE A 26 16.97 10.40 17.69
CA ILE A 26 15.84 11.34 17.63
C ILE A 26 15.74 11.89 16.22
N VAL A 27 14.54 11.90 15.64
CA VAL A 27 14.30 12.50 14.33
C VAL A 27 14.54 14.02 14.36
N SER A 28 15.15 14.54 13.31
CA SER A 28 15.35 15.97 13.12
C SER A 28 14.10 16.61 12.50
N GLU A 29 13.73 17.77 13.03
CA GLU A 29 12.62 18.61 12.59
C GLU A 29 13.16 20.01 12.27
N VAL A 30 12.90 20.51 11.06
CA VAL A 30 13.38 21.82 10.59
C VAL A 30 12.26 22.62 9.91
N PRO A 31 12.24 23.95 10.08
CA PRO A 31 11.37 24.81 9.28
C PRO A 31 11.93 24.99 7.86
N LEU A 32 11.03 25.00 6.87
CA LEU A 32 11.31 25.35 5.48
C LEU A 32 10.31 26.42 5.04
N THR A 33 10.79 27.63 4.75
CA THR A 33 9.98 28.72 4.18
C THR A 33 10.15 28.74 2.66
N ILE A 34 9.04 28.65 1.95
CA ILE A 34 8.98 28.64 0.49
C ILE A 34 8.56 30.04 0.03
N PHE A 35 9.37 30.63 -0.84
CA PHE A 35 9.09 31.85 -1.57
C PHE A 35 8.72 31.49 -3.01
N VAL A 36 7.64 32.06 -3.53
CA VAL A 36 7.21 31.87 -4.92
C VAL A 36 7.17 33.24 -5.60
N ASN A 37 7.92 33.41 -6.69
CA ASN A 37 8.06 34.69 -7.40
C ASN A 37 8.40 35.86 -6.44
N LYS A 38 9.34 35.62 -5.51
CA LYS A 38 9.83 36.57 -4.48
C LYS A 38 8.85 36.91 -3.36
N GLU A 39 7.66 36.32 -3.32
CA GLU A 39 6.70 36.47 -2.22
C GLU A 39 6.76 35.26 -1.30
N GLU A 40 6.79 35.48 0.01
CA GLU A 40 6.71 34.38 0.99
C GLU A 40 5.38 33.66 0.81
N PHE A 41 5.41 32.36 0.50
CA PHE A 41 4.23 31.57 0.20
C PHE A 41 3.73 30.76 1.39
N ALA A 42 4.62 29.99 2.02
CA ALA A 42 4.30 29.19 3.19
C ALA A 42 5.56 28.79 3.95
N THR A 43 5.42 28.61 5.27
CA THR A 43 6.43 27.93 6.10
C THR A 43 5.86 26.60 6.59
N MET A 44 6.62 25.54 6.41
CA MET A 44 6.28 24.19 6.86
C MET A 44 7.39 23.63 7.72
N VAL A 45 7.03 22.69 8.59
CA VAL A 45 7.99 21.98 9.42
C VAL A 45 8.12 20.57 8.87
N CYS A 46 9.33 20.16 8.49
CA CYS A 46 9.60 18.91 7.79
C CYS A 46 10.94 18.29 8.21
N SER A 47 11.20 17.07 7.72
CA SER A 47 12.49 16.40 7.90
C SER A 47 13.52 16.92 6.88
N PRO A 48 14.80 17.06 7.27
CA PRO A 48 15.83 17.74 6.48
C PRO A 48 16.41 16.87 5.36
N GLN A 49 15.55 16.40 4.46
CA GLN A 49 15.93 15.59 3.31
C GLN A 49 14.95 15.80 2.16
N HIS A 50 15.42 15.66 0.92
CA HIS A 50 14.57 15.70 -0.29
C HIS A 50 13.79 17.02 -0.43
N TYR A 51 14.42 18.16 -0.12
CA TYR A 51 13.76 19.47 -0.11
C TYR A 51 13.14 19.84 -1.46
N GLN A 52 13.84 19.56 -2.57
CA GLN A 52 13.31 19.86 -3.91
C GLN A 52 11.98 19.14 -4.15
N GLU A 53 11.89 17.86 -3.79
CA GLU A 53 10.67 17.08 -3.92
C GLU A 53 9.59 17.57 -2.96
N MET A 54 9.97 17.96 -1.74
CA MET A 54 9.04 18.56 -0.78
C MET A 54 8.40 19.82 -1.35
N VAL A 55 9.21 20.74 -1.88
CA VAL A 55 8.75 22.02 -2.45
C VAL A 55 7.86 21.79 -3.66
N VAL A 56 8.32 20.99 -4.64
CA VAL A 56 7.54 20.69 -5.86
C VAL A 56 6.22 20.03 -5.50
N GLY A 57 6.25 19.01 -4.64
CA GLY A 57 5.07 18.27 -4.25
C GLY A 57 4.08 19.09 -3.44
N PHE A 58 4.57 19.96 -2.55
CA PHE A 58 3.73 20.90 -1.81
C PHE A 58 3.03 21.88 -2.75
N LEU A 59 3.78 22.54 -3.65
CA LEU A 59 3.19 23.47 -4.61
C LEU A 59 2.17 22.79 -5.54
N ALA A 60 2.41 21.54 -5.92
CA ALA A 60 1.47 20.77 -6.72
C ALA A 60 0.23 20.33 -5.93
N SER A 61 0.41 19.90 -4.68
CA SER A 61 -0.69 19.58 -3.76
C SER A 61 -1.56 20.80 -3.48
N GLU A 62 -0.95 21.98 -3.31
CA GLU A 62 -1.64 23.25 -3.16
C GLU A 62 -2.13 23.81 -4.50
N GLY A 63 -1.92 23.13 -5.63
CA GLY A 63 -2.43 23.56 -6.92
C GLY A 63 -1.83 24.83 -7.49
N VAL A 64 -0.69 25.27 -6.95
CA VAL A 64 0.10 26.37 -7.49
C VAL A 64 0.67 25.96 -8.83
N ILE A 65 1.12 24.70 -8.94
CA ILE A 65 1.53 24.06 -10.17
C ILE A 65 0.70 22.81 -10.46
N LEU A 66 0.57 22.47 -11.72
CA LEU A 66 0.05 21.21 -12.25
C LEU A 66 1.16 20.39 -12.89
N PHE A 67 2.19 21.05 -13.44
CA PHE A 67 3.30 20.43 -14.14
C PHE A 67 4.63 21.01 -13.68
N ILE A 68 5.68 20.17 -13.69
CA ILE A 68 7.03 20.59 -13.26
C ILE A 68 7.61 21.71 -14.14
N ASN A 69 7.24 21.77 -15.43
CA ASN A 69 7.70 22.80 -16.36
C ASN A 69 7.10 24.20 -16.11
N GLU A 70 6.14 24.33 -15.19
CA GLU A 70 5.66 25.64 -14.74
C GLU A 70 6.66 26.31 -13.79
N ILE A 71 7.62 25.55 -13.24
CA ILE A 71 8.74 26.07 -12.46
C ILE A 71 9.90 26.37 -13.40
N SER A 72 10.43 27.59 -13.34
CA SER A 72 11.65 27.97 -14.06
C SER A 72 12.90 27.61 -13.27
N THR A 73 12.94 27.94 -11.98
CA THR A 73 14.08 27.66 -11.09
C THR A 73 13.62 27.30 -9.68
N ILE A 74 14.42 26.46 -9.01
CA ILE A 74 14.31 26.18 -7.57
C ILE A 74 15.71 26.35 -6.98
N GLU A 75 15.84 27.25 -6.02
CA GLU A 75 17.05 27.43 -5.23
C GLU A 75 16.75 27.11 -3.77
N ILE A 76 17.55 26.27 -3.13
CA ILE A 76 17.32 25.82 -1.76
C ILE A 76 18.53 26.20 -0.92
N ASP A 77 18.32 27.09 0.05
CA ASP A 77 19.26 27.44 1.09
C ASP A 77 18.93 26.57 2.32
N GLU A 78 19.56 25.39 2.38
CA GLU A 78 19.30 24.40 3.45
C GLU A 78 19.72 24.92 4.84
N ASP A 79 20.77 25.75 4.92
CA ASP A 79 21.28 26.28 6.18
C ASP A 79 20.32 27.30 6.79
N LYS A 80 19.65 28.11 5.96
CA LYS A 80 18.63 29.05 6.41
C LYS A 80 17.21 28.47 6.44
N GLY A 81 17.01 27.29 5.85
CA GLY A 81 15.68 26.69 5.70
C GLY A 81 14.80 27.47 4.72
N PHE A 82 15.37 27.98 3.62
CA PHE A 82 14.62 28.72 2.60
C PHE A 82 14.63 28.01 1.25
N ALA A 83 13.51 28.06 0.54
CA ALA A 83 13.40 27.64 -0.84
C ALA A 83 12.82 28.78 -1.69
N TYR A 84 13.53 29.19 -2.73
CA TYR A 84 13.11 30.21 -3.67
C TYR A 84 12.70 29.54 -4.98
N VAL A 85 11.43 29.72 -5.35
CA VAL A 85 10.83 29.15 -6.54
C VAL A 85 10.40 30.28 -7.47
N GLU A 86 10.89 30.25 -8.70
CA GLU A 86 10.40 31.12 -9.76
C GLU A 86 9.48 30.29 -10.68
N LEU A 87 8.33 30.85 -11.03
CA LEU A 87 7.35 30.24 -11.92
C LEU A 87 7.31 30.98 -13.26
N ASN A 88 7.02 30.24 -14.32
CA ASN A 88 6.79 30.77 -15.66
C ASN A 88 5.44 31.53 -15.80
N LYS A 89 4.73 31.73 -14.69
CA LYS A 89 3.42 32.39 -14.64
C LYS A 89 3.32 33.25 -13.38
N LYS A 90 2.53 34.32 -13.47
CA LYS A 90 2.12 35.06 -12.28
C LYS A 90 1.13 34.21 -11.47
N LEU A 91 1.17 34.36 -10.15
CA LEU A 91 0.14 33.81 -9.28
C LEU A 91 -1.16 34.56 -9.59
N THR A 92 -2.10 33.89 -10.25
CA THR A 92 -3.37 34.50 -10.70
C THR A 92 -4.42 34.57 -9.61
N LYS A 93 -4.18 33.94 -8.45
CA LYS A 93 -5.10 33.88 -7.33
C LYS A 93 -4.42 34.52 -6.11
N ASP A 94 -5.17 35.34 -5.38
CA ASP A 94 -4.73 35.84 -4.07
C ASP A 94 -4.23 34.68 -3.21
N GLN A 95 -3.18 34.91 -2.44
CA GLN A 95 -2.63 33.94 -1.50
C GLN A 95 -3.69 33.37 -0.54
N SER A 96 -4.70 34.18 -0.22
CA SER A 96 -5.89 33.77 0.54
C SER A 96 -6.67 32.62 -0.09
N PHE A 97 -6.62 32.42 -1.41
CA PHE A 97 -7.30 31.32 -2.10
C PHE A 97 -6.71 29.95 -1.75
N TYR A 98 -5.40 29.89 -1.50
CA TYR A 98 -4.72 28.65 -1.11
C TYR A 98 -4.89 28.34 0.39
N SER A 99 -5.24 29.32 1.21
CA SER A 99 -5.42 29.18 2.66
C SER A 99 -6.87 29.26 3.17
N LYS A 100 -7.84 29.62 2.32
CA LYS A 100 -9.26 29.76 2.71
C LYS A 100 -9.93 28.40 2.92
N ARG A 101 -10.27 28.11 4.18
CA ARG A 101 -11.19 27.03 4.56
C ARG A 101 -12.61 27.39 4.14
N VAL A 102 -13.27 26.50 3.40
CA VAL A 102 -14.68 26.62 3.03
C VAL A 102 -15.49 25.77 4.01
N ILE A 103 -16.25 26.43 4.89
CA ILE A 103 -17.28 25.77 5.72
C ILE A 103 -18.58 25.81 4.90
N ASN A 104 -18.81 24.79 4.08
CA ASN A 104 -20.09 24.67 3.36
C ASN A 104 -21.17 24.15 4.31
N SER A 105 -21.98 25.06 4.83
CA SER A 105 -23.26 24.77 5.47
C SER A 105 -24.35 24.75 4.39
N CYS A 106 -24.63 23.62 3.75
CA CYS A 106 -25.92 23.45 3.06
C CYS A 106 -26.24 22.00 2.66
N CYS A 107 -27.49 21.61 2.92
CA CYS A 107 -28.11 20.35 2.57
C CYS A 107 -28.06 20.09 1.06
N GLY A 108 -27.39 19.01 0.66
CA GLY A 108 -27.36 18.49 -0.70
C GLY A 108 -26.10 17.67 -0.92
N LYS A 109 -26.20 16.51 -1.55
CA LYS A 109 -25.12 15.55 -1.88
C LYS A 109 -23.94 16.22 -2.62
N SER A 110 -23.12 16.98 -1.90
CA SER A 110 -22.03 17.78 -2.44
C SER A 110 -20.78 17.49 -1.60
N ARG A 111 -19.69 17.20 -2.30
CA ARG A 111 -18.43 16.68 -1.77
C ARG A 111 -17.91 17.61 -0.67
N GLN A 112 -17.61 17.05 0.50
CA GLN A 112 -17.07 17.82 1.62
C GLN A 112 -15.57 18.01 1.46
N PHE A 113 -15.19 19.05 0.74
CA PHE A 113 -13.81 19.53 0.67
C PHE A 113 -13.62 20.71 1.63
N TYR A 114 -12.55 20.69 2.42
CA TYR A 114 -12.25 21.77 3.38
C TYR A 114 -11.67 23.01 2.70
N PHE A 115 -10.99 22.86 1.56
CA PHE A 115 -10.43 23.98 0.80
C PHE A 115 -11.07 24.06 -0.57
N GLN A 116 -11.35 25.28 -1.04
CA GLN A 116 -11.98 25.51 -2.35
C GLN A 116 -11.15 24.93 -3.49
N ASN A 117 -9.83 24.93 -3.33
CA ASN A 117 -8.90 24.40 -4.33
C ASN A 117 -8.95 22.87 -4.43
N ASP A 118 -9.26 22.17 -3.33
CA ASP A 118 -9.39 20.71 -3.33
C ASP A 118 -10.53 20.25 -4.22
N ALA A 119 -11.65 20.96 -4.21
CA ALA A 119 -12.80 20.64 -5.06
C ALA A 119 -12.49 20.80 -6.56
N VAL A 120 -11.57 21.70 -6.91
CA VAL A 120 -11.20 22.00 -8.31
C VAL A 120 -10.16 21.00 -8.83
N ILE A 121 -9.22 20.57 -7.98
CA ILE A 121 -8.05 19.81 -8.43
C ILE A 121 -8.20 18.31 -8.18
N SER A 122 -9.00 17.90 -7.19
CA SER A 122 -9.23 16.48 -6.93
C SER A 122 -9.99 15.83 -8.09
N LYS A 123 -9.37 14.83 -8.72
CA LYS A 123 -9.93 14.10 -9.84
C LYS A 123 -10.44 12.74 -9.37
N THR A 124 -11.61 12.35 -9.89
CA THR A 124 -12.08 10.98 -9.76
C THR A 124 -11.09 10.06 -10.48
N SER A 125 -10.62 9.02 -9.77
CA SER A 125 -9.66 8.07 -10.31
C SER A 125 -10.27 7.30 -11.48
N MET A 126 -9.52 7.24 -12.58
CA MET A 126 -9.82 6.38 -13.74
C MET A 126 -8.93 5.12 -13.75
N SER A 127 -8.32 4.80 -12.61
CA SER A 127 -7.45 3.63 -12.48
C SER A 127 -8.26 2.34 -12.58
N THR A 128 -7.73 1.42 -13.39
CA THR A 128 -8.20 0.04 -13.53
C THR A 128 -7.30 -0.95 -12.78
N ALA A 129 -6.28 -0.46 -12.07
CA ALA A 129 -5.37 -1.29 -11.32
C ALA A 129 -6.14 -2.14 -10.28
N SER A 130 -5.67 -3.36 -10.05
CA SER A 130 -6.24 -4.29 -9.08
C SER A 130 -5.12 -5.00 -8.35
N LEU A 131 -5.33 -5.34 -7.08
CA LEU A 131 -4.37 -6.07 -6.27
C LEU A 131 -4.96 -7.38 -5.78
N THR A 132 -4.10 -8.38 -5.58
CA THR A 132 -4.46 -9.53 -4.75
C THR A 132 -4.35 -9.18 -3.26
N ALA A 133 -5.07 -9.92 -2.41
CA ALA A 133 -4.95 -9.77 -0.95
C ALA A 133 -3.50 -9.96 -0.46
N GLU A 134 -2.75 -10.87 -1.09
CA GLU A 134 -1.35 -11.15 -0.77
C GLU A 134 -0.44 -9.98 -1.16
N GLN A 135 -0.68 -9.36 -2.33
CA GLN A 135 0.04 -8.15 -2.74
C GLN A 135 -0.18 -6.99 -1.77
N CYS A 136 -1.41 -6.78 -1.27
CA CYS A 136 -1.68 -5.76 -0.26
C CYS A 136 -0.82 -5.93 1.00
N ILE A 137 -0.74 -7.17 1.49
CA ILE A 137 0.06 -7.51 2.68
C ILE A 137 1.56 -7.37 2.38
N HIS A 138 2.00 -7.86 1.22
CA HIS A 138 3.39 -7.84 0.79
C HIS A 138 3.93 -6.41 0.69
N LEU A 139 3.23 -5.53 -0.01
CA LEU A 139 3.64 -4.12 -0.18
C LEU A 139 3.71 -3.37 1.15
N MET A 140 2.75 -3.62 2.06
CA MET A 140 2.77 -3.03 3.40
C MET A 140 3.99 -3.52 4.21
N LYS A 141 4.29 -4.82 4.12
CA LYS A 141 5.47 -5.40 4.78
C LYS A 141 6.77 -4.81 4.22
N GLN A 142 6.89 -4.71 2.90
CA GLN A 142 8.06 -4.09 2.26
C GLN A 142 8.26 -2.64 2.71
N MET A 143 7.20 -1.81 2.74
CA MET A 143 7.30 -0.42 3.18
C MET A 143 7.78 -0.32 4.64
N GLN A 144 7.24 -1.18 5.52
CA GLN A 144 7.68 -1.24 6.92
C GLN A 144 9.13 -1.71 7.05
N GLN A 145 9.57 -2.64 6.20
CA GLN A 145 10.94 -3.13 6.20
C GLN A 145 11.93 -2.06 5.70
N ASN A 146 11.55 -1.26 4.71
CA ASN A 146 12.40 -0.21 4.16
C ASN A 146 12.50 1.03 5.06
N SER A 147 11.56 1.23 5.99
CA SER A 147 11.57 2.40 6.88
C SER A 147 12.60 2.30 8.02
N GLN A 148 13.87 2.52 7.70
CA GLN A 148 14.96 2.50 8.68
C GLN A 148 14.84 3.63 9.71
N VAL A 149 14.44 4.82 9.28
CA VAL A 149 14.30 5.99 10.15
C VAL A 149 13.19 5.77 11.18
N PHE A 150 12.05 5.23 10.76
CA PHE A 150 10.96 4.88 11.70
C PHE A 150 11.39 3.78 12.67
N LYS A 151 12.11 2.77 12.21
CA LYS A 151 12.61 1.69 13.09
C LYS A 151 13.56 2.20 14.17
N LYS A 152 14.37 3.21 13.85
CA LYS A 152 15.32 3.82 14.81
C LYS A 152 14.65 4.81 15.74
N THR A 153 13.81 5.70 15.19
CA THR A 153 13.34 6.89 15.92
C THR A 153 11.88 6.81 16.35
N GLY A 154 11.06 5.97 15.69
CA GLY A 154 9.60 5.99 15.82
C GLY A 154 8.91 7.29 15.35
N GLY A 155 9.67 8.30 14.94
CA GLY A 155 9.22 9.69 14.81
C GLY A 155 8.83 10.15 13.41
N VAL A 156 8.72 9.24 12.43
CA VAL A 156 8.38 9.59 11.04
C VAL A 156 7.19 8.81 10.50
N HIS A 157 6.51 9.41 9.53
CA HIS A 157 5.57 8.76 8.65
C HIS A 157 6.24 8.38 7.34
N ASN A 158 5.95 7.17 6.87
CA ASN A 158 6.34 6.68 5.55
C ASN A 158 5.17 6.64 4.58
N ALA A 159 5.49 6.94 3.33
CA ALA A 159 4.64 6.75 2.17
C ALA A 159 5.46 6.15 1.02
N ALA A 160 4.82 5.37 0.15
CA ALA A 160 5.47 4.76 -1.00
C ALA A 160 4.53 4.69 -2.21
N ILE A 161 5.09 4.88 -3.41
CA ILE A 161 4.43 4.55 -4.67
C ILE A 161 4.92 3.17 -5.11
N CYS A 162 3.98 2.30 -5.41
CA CYS A 162 4.25 0.91 -5.74
C CYS A 162 3.61 0.51 -7.07
N THR A 163 4.21 -0.47 -7.72
CA THR A 163 3.50 -1.39 -8.60
C THR A 163 2.84 -2.48 -7.74
N PRO A 164 2.05 -3.40 -8.32
CA PRO A 164 1.55 -4.56 -7.58
C PRO A 164 2.63 -5.43 -6.94
N ASP A 165 3.86 -5.42 -7.48
CA ASP A 165 4.90 -6.37 -7.12
C ASP A 165 6.06 -5.76 -6.33
N HIS A 166 6.32 -4.46 -6.48
CA HIS A 166 7.44 -3.80 -5.81
C HIS A 166 7.20 -2.31 -5.53
N ILE A 167 7.95 -1.78 -4.57
CA ILE A 167 8.05 -0.35 -4.29
C ILE A 167 8.90 0.32 -5.37
N ILE A 168 8.36 1.36 -6.01
CA ILE A 168 9.10 2.21 -6.95
C ILE A 168 9.93 3.23 -6.17
N ILE A 169 9.29 3.86 -5.19
CA ILE A 169 9.90 4.90 -4.38
C ILE A 169 9.19 5.02 -3.04
N ASP A 170 9.95 5.26 -1.99
CA ASP A 170 9.45 5.58 -0.65
C ASP A 170 10.01 6.90 -0.14
N ARG A 171 9.23 7.58 0.69
CA ARG A 171 9.59 8.82 1.36
C ARG A 171 9.17 8.79 2.81
N ALA A 172 9.98 9.43 3.65
CA ALA A 172 9.73 9.60 5.06
C ALA A 172 9.70 11.07 5.42
N ASP A 173 8.83 11.44 6.34
CA ASP A 173 8.83 12.76 6.97
C ASP A 173 8.19 12.70 8.35
N ILE A 174 8.55 13.62 9.24
CA ILE A 174 7.86 13.81 10.52
C ILE A 174 6.36 14.11 10.31
N GLY A 175 6.02 14.82 9.23
CA GLY A 175 4.69 15.17 8.83
C GLY A 175 4.12 14.15 7.85
N ARG A 176 2.96 13.57 8.18
CA ARG A 176 2.29 12.60 7.30
C ARG A 176 1.91 13.18 5.93
N HIS A 177 1.59 14.48 5.88
CA HIS A 177 1.26 15.18 4.64
C HIS A 177 2.53 15.47 3.82
N ASN A 178 3.60 15.88 4.49
CA ASN A 178 4.91 16.11 3.88
C ASN A 178 5.48 14.84 3.24
N ALA A 179 5.29 13.68 3.88
CA ALA A 179 5.69 12.40 3.28
C ALA A 179 4.98 12.15 1.94
N LEU A 180 3.70 12.51 1.82
CA LEU A 180 2.94 12.43 0.57
C LEU A 180 3.37 13.52 -0.42
N ASP A 181 3.69 14.72 0.05
CA ASP A 181 4.16 15.81 -0.80
C ASP A 181 5.53 15.48 -1.40
N LYS A 182 6.52 15.05 -0.61
CA LYS A 182 7.80 14.54 -1.13
C LYS A 182 7.60 13.44 -2.17
N LEU A 183 6.69 12.52 -1.90
CA LEU A 183 6.36 11.44 -2.83
C LEU A 183 5.78 11.99 -4.15
N TYR A 184 4.87 12.94 -4.06
CA TYR A 184 4.27 13.57 -5.24
C TYR A 184 5.30 14.39 -6.04
N GLY A 185 6.13 15.16 -5.35
CA GLY A 185 7.21 15.92 -5.96
C GLY A 185 8.20 15.04 -6.69
N TYR A 186 8.61 13.91 -6.10
CA TYR A 186 9.43 12.91 -6.79
C TYR A 186 8.75 12.44 -8.09
N CYS A 187 7.46 12.10 -8.04
CA CYS A 187 6.73 11.65 -9.22
C CYS A 187 6.69 12.70 -10.32
N LEU A 188 6.56 13.99 -9.98
CA LEU A 188 6.55 15.08 -10.95
C LEU A 188 7.95 15.35 -11.53
N VAL A 189 8.98 15.41 -10.67
CA VAL A 189 10.37 15.64 -11.09
C VAL A 189 10.85 14.53 -12.03
N HIS A 190 10.51 13.28 -11.74
CA HIS A 190 10.94 12.12 -12.51
C HIS A 190 9.93 11.64 -13.56
N ASN A 191 8.85 12.39 -13.81
CA ASN A 191 7.80 12.06 -14.77
C ASN A 191 7.25 10.62 -14.61
N ILE A 192 7.04 10.18 -13.37
CA ILE A 192 6.55 8.84 -13.06
C ILE A 192 5.06 8.75 -13.38
N ALA A 193 4.67 7.80 -14.24
CA ALA A 193 3.26 7.55 -14.55
C ALA A 193 2.51 6.90 -13.37
N ILE A 194 1.51 7.61 -12.83
CA ILE A 194 0.81 7.25 -11.57
C ILE A 194 -0.49 6.46 -11.76
N LYS A 195 -1.12 6.52 -12.93
CA LYS A 195 -2.47 5.97 -13.16
C LYS A 195 -2.66 4.52 -12.68
N ASP A 196 -1.60 3.71 -12.78
CA ASP A 196 -1.63 2.27 -12.49
C ASP A 196 -0.84 1.93 -11.21
N LYS A 197 -0.54 2.95 -10.39
CA LYS A 197 0.26 2.81 -9.18
C LYS A 197 -0.60 2.82 -7.93
N ILE A 198 -0.01 2.27 -6.88
CA ILE A 198 -0.62 2.10 -5.57
C ILE A 198 0.13 2.98 -4.58
N LEU A 199 -0.61 3.71 -3.75
CA LEU A 199 -0.06 4.44 -2.62
C LEU A 199 -0.10 3.54 -1.38
N VAL A 200 1.04 3.32 -0.75
CA VAL A 200 1.16 2.62 0.52
C VAL A 200 1.57 3.62 1.59
N PHE A 201 0.88 3.63 2.72
CA PHE A 201 1.00 4.68 3.72
C PHE A 201 0.97 4.14 5.16
N SER A 202 1.83 4.69 6.00
CA SER A 202 1.91 4.32 7.42
C SER A 202 0.81 4.96 8.28
N GLY A 203 0.38 6.18 7.92
CA GLY A 203 -0.54 6.99 8.71
C GLY A 203 -2.01 6.63 8.52
N ARG A 204 -2.87 7.29 9.31
CA ARG A 204 -4.34 7.18 9.18
C ARG A 204 -4.81 7.75 7.85
N LEU A 205 -5.87 7.15 7.29
CA LEU A 205 -6.55 7.69 6.11
C LEU A 205 -7.54 8.76 6.54
N SER A 206 -7.10 10.03 6.56
CA SER A 206 -7.98 11.19 6.71
C SER A 206 -8.49 11.68 5.36
N SER A 207 -9.49 12.56 5.36
CA SER A 207 -9.96 13.23 4.14
C SER A 207 -8.82 13.95 3.42
N GLU A 208 -7.95 14.65 4.15
CA GLU A 208 -6.77 15.33 3.59
C GLU A 208 -5.80 14.38 2.88
N VAL A 209 -5.56 13.19 3.46
CA VAL A 209 -4.72 12.15 2.84
C VAL A 209 -5.36 11.62 1.56
N LEU A 210 -6.67 11.39 1.57
CA LEU A 210 -7.40 10.92 0.39
C LEU A 210 -7.46 11.99 -0.71
N THR A 211 -7.62 13.27 -0.33
CA THR A 211 -7.51 14.40 -1.26
C THR A 211 -6.13 14.44 -1.91
N LYS A 212 -5.04 14.33 -1.14
CA LYS A 212 -3.68 14.28 -1.72
C LYS A 212 -3.49 13.04 -2.60
N ALA A 213 -3.98 11.88 -2.20
CA ALA A 213 -3.95 10.67 -3.02
C ALA A 213 -4.66 10.87 -4.37
N SER A 214 -5.82 11.54 -4.38
CA SER A 214 -6.55 11.90 -5.60
C SER A 214 -5.78 12.89 -6.47
N LYS A 215 -5.14 13.91 -5.87
CA LYS A 215 -4.29 14.88 -6.60
C LYS A 215 -3.07 14.22 -7.23
N ILE A 216 -2.43 13.28 -6.51
CA ILE A 216 -1.35 12.43 -7.02
C ILE A 216 -1.86 11.57 -8.20
N GLY A 217 -3.12 11.14 -8.15
CA GLY A 217 -3.78 10.40 -9.22
C GLY A 217 -3.80 8.88 -9.02
N VAL A 218 -3.58 8.40 -7.80
CA VAL A 218 -3.66 6.96 -7.49
C VAL A 218 -5.10 6.50 -7.29
N GLY A 219 -5.40 5.27 -7.74
CA GLY A 219 -6.71 4.64 -7.54
C GLY A 219 -6.79 3.68 -6.36
N LEU A 220 -5.66 3.31 -5.76
CA LEU A 220 -5.60 2.39 -4.63
C LEU A 220 -4.70 2.98 -3.54
N VAL A 221 -5.22 2.99 -2.31
CA VAL A 221 -4.51 3.46 -1.13
C VAL A 221 -4.54 2.38 -0.06
N LEU A 222 -3.36 1.94 0.35
CA LEU A 222 -3.12 0.94 1.37
C LEU A 222 -2.58 1.61 2.63
N SER A 223 -3.23 1.39 3.78
CA SER A 223 -2.81 1.97 5.05
C SER A 223 -2.62 0.94 6.16
N LYS A 224 -1.57 1.13 6.96
CA LYS A 224 -1.33 0.38 8.22
C LYS A 224 -2.38 0.72 9.29
N SER A 225 -3.01 1.87 9.18
CA SER A 225 -3.82 2.51 10.23
C SER A 225 -5.30 2.62 9.83
N ALA A 226 -6.11 3.21 10.71
CA ALA A 226 -7.54 3.37 10.52
C ALA A 226 -7.86 4.49 9.49
N PRO A 227 -8.96 4.36 8.74
CA PRO A 227 -9.61 5.48 8.08
C PRO A 227 -10.56 6.25 9.00
N THR A 228 -10.90 7.49 8.62
CA THR A 228 -12.03 8.23 9.20
C THR A 228 -13.28 8.05 8.34
N ASP A 229 -14.48 8.25 8.91
CA ASP A 229 -15.75 8.16 8.17
C ASP A 229 -15.77 9.09 6.94
N LEU A 230 -15.32 10.34 7.11
CA LEU A 230 -15.21 11.29 6.00
C LEU A 230 -14.23 10.81 4.92
N ALA A 231 -13.13 10.16 5.29
CA ALA A 231 -12.18 9.63 4.31
C ALA A 231 -12.79 8.48 3.49
N ILE A 232 -13.62 7.64 4.11
CA ILE A 232 -14.33 6.56 3.41
C ILE A 232 -15.32 7.13 2.39
N LYS A 233 -16.14 8.10 2.81
CA LYS A 233 -17.06 8.81 1.92
C LYS A 233 -16.34 9.46 0.74
N LEU A 234 -15.21 10.13 1.02
CA LEU A 234 -14.39 10.74 -0.02
C LEU A 234 -13.76 9.71 -0.96
N ALA A 235 -13.34 8.55 -0.43
CA ALA A 235 -12.81 7.47 -1.25
C ALA A 235 -13.87 6.90 -2.20
N GLU A 236 -15.12 6.78 -1.75
CA GLU A 236 -16.27 6.44 -2.61
C GLU A 236 -16.48 7.47 -3.72
N ASP A 237 -16.56 8.75 -3.38
CA ASP A 237 -16.78 9.84 -4.35
C ASP A 237 -15.65 9.98 -5.38
N LEU A 238 -14.40 9.70 -4.98
CA LEU A 238 -13.20 9.85 -5.81
C LEU A 238 -12.81 8.57 -6.55
N ASN A 239 -13.62 7.51 -6.49
CA ASN A 239 -13.31 6.22 -7.10
C ASN A 239 -11.98 5.60 -6.61
N ILE A 240 -11.62 5.81 -5.34
CA ILE A 240 -10.40 5.31 -4.72
C ILE A 240 -10.73 4.09 -3.88
N THR A 241 -9.97 3.00 -4.04
CA THR A 241 -10.02 1.83 -3.16
C THR A 241 -9.19 2.12 -1.92
N ALA A 242 -9.84 2.27 -0.77
CA ALA A 242 -9.21 2.48 0.52
C ALA A 242 -9.13 1.16 1.29
N VAL A 243 -7.91 0.74 1.64
CA VAL A 243 -7.64 -0.44 2.46
C VAL A 243 -6.92 0.02 3.73
N GLY A 244 -7.44 -0.34 4.90
CA GLY A 244 -6.90 0.07 6.19
C GLY A 244 -6.59 -1.12 7.10
N PHE A 245 -5.95 -0.82 8.22
CA PHE A 245 -5.53 -1.81 9.23
C PHE A 245 -4.72 -2.98 8.66
N ILE A 246 -3.88 -2.74 7.65
CA ILE A 246 -3.04 -3.79 7.09
C ILE A 246 -1.95 -4.16 8.12
N ARG A 247 -2.10 -5.32 8.76
CA ARG A 247 -1.22 -5.81 9.84
C ARG A 247 -1.14 -7.33 9.79
N GLY A 248 0.06 -7.88 9.91
CA GLY A 248 0.26 -9.33 9.83
C GLY A 248 -0.30 -9.86 8.51
N SER A 249 -1.34 -10.70 8.59
CA SER A 249 -2.03 -11.31 7.45
C SER A 249 -3.47 -10.84 7.28
N SER A 250 -3.86 -9.69 7.84
CA SER A 250 -5.23 -9.17 7.77
C SER A 250 -5.27 -7.69 7.38
N PHE A 251 -6.41 -7.28 6.85
CA PHE A 251 -6.75 -5.90 6.49
C PHE A 251 -8.25 -5.76 6.28
N ASN A 252 -8.74 -4.52 6.23
CA ASN A 252 -10.13 -4.20 5.93
C ASN A 252 -10.21 -3.35 4.66
N VAL A 253 -11.13 -3.69 3.76
CA VAL A 253 -11.42 -2.89 2.56
C VAL A 253 -12.63 -2.02 2.85
N TYR A 254 -12.49 -0.71 2.70
CA TYR A 254 -13.51 0.27 3.07
C TYR A 254 -14.27 0.85 1.87
N SER A 255 -13.68 0.80 0.67
CA SER A 255 -14.31 1.30 -0.55
C SER A 255 -13.85 0.52 -1.78
N HIS A 256 -14.67 0.51 -2.84
CA HIS A 256 -14.34 -0.07 -4.15
C HIS A 256 -13.70 -1.48 -4.08
N LYS A 257 -14.32 -2.38 -3.29
CA LYS A 257 -13.78 -3.71 -2.99
C LYS A 257 -13.50 -4.60 -4.20
N PHE A 258 -14.16 -4.33 -5.33
CA PHE A 258 -13.98 -5.10 -6.56
C PHE A 258 -12.55 -5.04 -7.13
N ARG A 259 -11.74 -4.04 -6.73
CA ARG A 259 -10.31 -3.96 -7.12
C ARG A 259 -9.40 -4.86 -6.28
N ILE A 260 -9.90 -5.44 -5.18
CA ILE A 260 -9.13 -6.37 -4.34
C ILE A 260 -9.59 -7.80 -4.65
N LYS A 261 -8.71 -8.55 -5.31
CA LYS A 261 -8.97 -9.93 -5.73
C LYS A 261 -8.49 -10.88 -4.65
N LYS A 262 -9.30 -11.90 -4.35
CA LYS A 262 -8.78 -13.10 -3.71
C LYS A 262 -8.02 -13.86 -4.79
N MET A 263 -6.77 -14.26 -4.52
CA MET A 263 -6.13 -15.28 -5.34
C MET A 263 -7.10 -16.46 -5.39
N LYS A 264 -7.64 -16.77 -6.59
CA LYS A 264 -8.09 -18.14 -6.80
C LYS A 264 -6.82 -18.93 -6.57
N LYS A 265 -6.82 -19.85 -5.59
CA LYS A 265 -5.75 -20.84 -5.54
C LYS A 265 -5.70 -21.40 -6.95
N GLU A 266 -4.64 -21.09 -7.70
CA GLU A 266 -4.30 -21.91 -8.83
C GLU A 266 -4.29 -23.32 -8.26
N LYS A 267 -5.15 -24.17 -8.83
CA LYS A 267 -5.06 -25.60 -8.56
C LYS A 267 -3.63 -25.92 -8.96
N CYS A 268 -2.77 -26.10 -7.97
CA CYS A 268 -1.43 -26.59 -8.18
C CYS A 268 -1.61 -27.78 -9.13
N PRO A 269 -1.01 -27.79 -10.34
CA PRO A 269 -1.00 -29.01 -11.11
C PRO A 269 -0.45 -30.06 -10.16
N MET A 270 -1.24 -31.08 -9.85
CA MET A 270 -0.98 -32.05 -8.78
C MET A 270 0.28 -32.91 -9.05
N SER A 271 1.10 -32.53 -10.03
CA SER A 271 2.27 -33.23 -10.55
C SER A 271 3.61 -32.72 -10.04
N SER A 272 3.69 -31.72 -9.15
CA SER A 272 4.97 -31.25 -8.59
C SER A 272 5.00 -31.28 -7.06
N CYS A 273 4.76 -32.47 -6.48
CA CYS A 273 5.15 -32.71 -5.09
C CYS A 273 6.66 -32.92 -5.01
N SER A 274 7.35 -32.23 -4.09
CA SER A 274 8.79 -32.44 -3.83
C SER A 274 9.06 -33.70 -2.97
N ILE A 275 8.01 -34.46 -2.64
CA ILE A 275 8.05 -35.65 -1.78
C ILE A 275 7.37 -36.77 -2.54
N ASP A 276 8.10 -37.84 -2.79
CA ASP A 276 7.56 -39.08 -3.33
C ASP A 276 6.75 -39.82 -2.26
N HIS A 277 5.49 -40.10 -2.58
CA HIS A 277 4.59 -40.85 -1.72
C HIS A 277 4.71 -42.34 -2.02
N THR A 278 5.03 -43.13 -0.99
CA THR A 278 5.06 -44.59 -1.11
C THR A 278 3.66 -45.16 -1.30
N LYS A 279 3.55 -46.31 -1.96
CA LYS A 279 2.29 -47.02 -2.19
C LYS A 279 1.52 -47.24 -0.89
N GLU A 280 2.23 -47.59 0.18
CA GLU A 280 1.68 -47.81 1.52
C GLU A 280 1.03 -46.53 2.09
N SER A 281 1.71 -45.38 1.94
CA SER A 281 1.20 -44.08 2.36
C SER A 281 -0.07 -43.68 1.61
N VAL A 282 -0.14 -43.99 0.30
CA VAL A 282 -1.35 -43.73 -0.50
C VAL A 282 -2.50 -44.64 -0.09
N ILE A 283 -2.23 -45.94 0.17
CA ILE A 283 -3.23 -46.89 0.65
C ILE A 283 -3.79 -46.47 2.02
N GLU A 284 -2.93 -46.07 2.96
CA GLU A 284 -3.35 -45.57 4.26
C GLU A 284 -4.24 -44.34 4.12
N LYS A 285 -3.85 -43.43 3.23
CA LYS A 285 -4.65 -42.23 2.95
C LYS A 285 -6.01 -42.58 2.33
N LEU A 286 -6.05 -43.46 1.35
CA LEU A 286 -7.29 -43.93 0.72
C LEU A 286 -8.24 -44.57 1.75
N LYS A 287 -7.70 -45.40 2.66
CA LYS A 287 -8.47 -45.98 3.77
C LYS A 287 -9.03 -44.90 4.70
N SER A 288 -8.23 -43.88 5.04
CA SER A 288 -8.68 -42.77 5.90
C SER A 288 -9.84 -41.97 5.30
N GLN A 289 -9.93 -41.89 3.98
CA GLN A 289 -10.96 -41.12 3.27
C GLN A 289 -12.17 -41.97 2.83
N LYS A 290 -12.13 -43.29 3.04
CA LYS A 290 -13.20 -44.24 2.64
C LYS A 290 -14.62 -43.79 3.04
N PRO A 291 -14.88 -43.24 4.24
CA PRO A 291 -16.23 -42.82 4.63
C PRO A 291 -16.80 -41.66 3.81
N PHE A 292 -15.95 -40.89 3.13
CA PHE A 292 -16.32 -39.67 2.43
C PHE A 292 -16.32 -39.82 0.90
N LEU A 293 -15.70 -40.89 0.39
CA LEU A 293 -15.57 -41.16 -1.04
C LEU A 293 -16.79 -41.94 -1.56
N PRO A 294 -17.26 -41.66 -2.79
CA PRO A 294 -18.21 -42.54 -3.46
C PRO A 294 -17.64 -43.95 -3.61
N SER A 295 -18.46 -44.98 -3.43
CA SER A 295 -18.04 -46.38 -3.52
C SER A 295 -17.36 -46.72 -4.85
N SER A 296 -17.82 -46.11 -5.96
CA SER A 296 -17.24 -46.29 -7.29
C SER A 296 -15.83 -45.72 -7.43
N VAL A 297 -15.56 -44.56 -6.83
CA VAL A 297 -14.23 -43.93 -6.83
C VAL A 297 -13.27 -44.74 -5.96
N TYR A 298 -13.72 -45.16 -4.77
CA TYR A 298 -12.91 -45.98 -3.86
C TYR A 298 -12.48 -47.31 -4.50
N GLN A 299 -13.38 -47.96 -5.25
CA GLN A 299 -13.06 -49.18 -6.00
C GLN A 299 -12.03 -48.91 -7.10
N SER A 300 -12.24 -47.86 -7.90
CA SER A 300 -11.32 -47.47 -8.99
C SER A 300 -9.89 -47.21 -8.48
N CYS A 301 -9.76 -46.47 -7.37
CA CYS A 301 -8.45 -46.22 -6.75
C CYS A 301 -7.78 -47.48 -6.21
N ASN A 302 -8.54 -48.46 -5.69
CA ASN A 302 -7.97 -49.74 -5.24
C ASN A 302 -7.47 -50.58 -6.43
N THR A 303 -8.21 -50.59 -7.54
CA THR A 303 -7.78 -51.27 -8.77
C THR A 303 -6.49 -50.66 -9.31
N LEU A 304 -6.43 -49.33 -9.40
CA LEU A 304 -5.22 -48.60 -9.80
C LEU A 304 -4.02 -48.91 -8.90
N LEU A 305 -4.23 -48.96 -7.58
CA LEU A 305 -3.16 -49.31 -6.64
C LEU A 305 -2.75 -50.78 -6.74
N ALA A 306 -3.58 -51.68 -7.26
CA ALA A 306 -3.19 -53.07 -7.49
C ALA A 306 -2.22 -53.19 -8.68
N ASP A 307 -2.37 -52.36 -9.72
CA ASP A 307 -1.66 -52.46 -11.01
C ASP A 307 -0.33 -51.65 -11.06
N HIS A 308 0.49 -51.77 -10.01
CA HIS A 308 1.85 -51.17 -9.95
C HIS A 308 1.99 -49.75 -10.55
N PRO A 309 1.27 -48.74 -10.01
CA PRO A 309 1.21 -47.41 -10.59
C PRO A 309 2.57 -46.68 -10.53
N SER A 310 2.79 -45.78 -11.49
CA SER A 310 3.99 -44.94 -11.53
C SER A 310 4.10 -44.02 -10.30
N GLN A 311 5.31 -43.55 -9.98
CA GLN A 311 5.52 -42.60 -8.87
C GLN A 311 4.72 -41.30 -9.06
N SER A 312 4.59 -40.82 -10.30
CA SER A 312 3.76 -39.65 -10.63
C SER A 312 2.29 -39.90 -10.29
N THR A 313 1.78 -41.08 -10.64
CA THR A 313 0.40 -41.50 -10.35
C THR A 313 0.15 -41.61 -8.84
N LEU A 314 1.10 -42.16 -8.08
CA LEU A 314 1.02 -42.24 -6.62
C LEU A 314 0.98 -40.85 -5.97
N ASN A 315 1.82 -39.94 -6.44
CA ASN A 315 1.86 -38.56 -5.93
C ASN A 315 0.54 -37.84 -6.21
N GLU A 316 0.03 -37.94 -7.43
CA GLU A 316 -1.22 -37.31 -7.83
C GLU A 316 -2.42 -37.86 -7.07
N LEU A 317 -2.53 -39.18 -6.94
CA LEU A 317 -3.58 -39.84 -6.17
C LEU A 317 -3.56 -39.44 -4.69
N PHE A 318 -2.37 -39.35 -4.08
CA PHE A 318 -2.24 -38.89 -2.69
C PHE A 318 -2.78 -37.47 -2.50
N HIS A 319 -2.51 -36.57 -3.45
CA HIS A 319 -2.98 -35.19 -3.40
C HIS A 319 -4.48 -35.07 -3.60
N LEU A 320 -5.05 -35.84 -4.51
CA LEU A 320 -6.50 -35.93 -4.70
C LEU A 320 -7.22 -36.37 -3.41
N LEU A 321 -6.63 -37.32 -2.68
CA LEU A 321 -7.14 -37.82 -1.39
C LEU A 321 -6.84 -36.88 -0.21
N LYS A 322 -5.90 -35.94 -0.34
CA LYS A 322 -5.49 -35.07 0.78
C LYS A 322 -6.60 -34.07 1.14
N LYS A 323 -7.08 -34.18 2.40
CA LYS A 323 -8.13 -33.35 2.99
C LYS A 323 -9.44 -33.36 2.16
N TYR A 324 -9.76 -34.50 1.55
CA TYR A 324 -10.96 -34.68 0.72
C TYR A 324 -12.25 -34.46 1.52
N ASP A 325 -12.26 -34.95 2.75
CA ASP A 325 -13.27 -34.73 3.78
C ASP A 325 -13.58 -33.26 4.07
N LEU A 326 -12.63 -32.34 3.87
CA LEU A 326 -12.81 -30.90 4.14
C LEU A 326 -13.21 -30.09 2.90
N LYS A 327 -13.45 -30.73 1.75
CA LYS A 327 -13.78 -30.05 0.49
C LYS A 327 -15.28 -29.86 0.29
N ASP A 328 -15.64 -28.81 -0.41
CA ASP A 328 -17.02 -28.57 -0.85
C ASP A 328 -17.42 -29.57 -1.96
N GLU A 329 -18.72 -29.66 -2.22
CA GLU A 329 -19.31 -30.65 -3.13
C GLU A 329 -18.80 -30.51 -4.58
N ALA A 330 -18.61 -29.26 -5.05
CA ALA A 330 -18.10 -28.99 -6.39
C ALA A 330 -16.63 -29.42 -6.55
N GLU A 331 -15.78 -29.16 -5.55
CA GLU A 331 -14.38 -29.60 -5.57
C GLU A 331 -14.27 -31.12 -5.42
N ARG A 332 -15.16 -31.77 -4.67
CA ARG A 332 -15.22 -33.23 -4.54
C ARG A 332 -15.55 -33.91 -5.87
N LEU A 333 -16.56 -33.43 -6.59
CA LEU A 333 -16.97 -33.99 -7.88
C LEU A 333 -15.83 -33.96 -8.91
N GLU A 334 -15.10 -32.84 -8.99
CA GLU A 334 -13.95 -32.73 -9.89
C GLU A 334 -12.80 -33.67 -9.51
N ARG A 335 -12.55 -33.87 -8.20
CA ARG A 335 -11.54 -34.82 -7.74
C ARG A 335 -11.94 -36.26 -8.04
N ASP A 336 -13.22 -36.59 -7.92
CA ASP A 336 -13.76 -37.90 -8.25
C ASP A 336 -13.57 -38.24 -9.74
N GLU A 337 -13.83 -37.29 -10.63
CA GLU A 337 -13.56 -37.44 -12.07
C GLU A 337 -12.08 -37.70 -12.35
N LYS A 338 -11.19 -36.92 -11.71
CA LYS A 338 -9.74 -37.10 -11.87
C LYS A 338 -9.24 -38.43 -11.31
N MET A 339 -9.74 -38.87 -10.16
CA MET A 339 -9.38 -40.16 -9.56
C MET A 339 -9.83 -41.34 -10.43
N LYS A 340 -10.99 -41.23 -11.09
CA LYS A 340 -11.44 -42.23 -12.06
C LYS A 340 -10.59 -42.23 -13.31
N ALA A 341 -10.28 -41.05 -13.86
CA ALA A 341 -9.43 -40.92 -15.05
C ALA A 341 -8.00 -41.44 -14.83
N LEU A 342 -7.49 -41.43 -13.59
CA LEU A 342 -6.21 -42.06 -13.25
C LEU A 342 -6.25 -43.59 -13.27
N ALA A 343 -7.45 -44.19 -13.17
CA ALA A 343 -7.66 -45.64 -13.09
C ALA A 343 -8.10 -46.26 -14.44
N GLU A 344 -8.27 -45.44 -15.48
CA GLU A 344 -8.54 -45.84 -16.87
C GLU A 344 -7.24 -45.94 -17.68
#